data_AF-A0A2H6KGK8-F1
#
_entry.id   AF-A0A2H6KGK8-F1
#
_cell.length_a   1.000
_cell.length_b   1.000
_cell.length_c   1.000
_cell.angle_alpha   90.00
_cell.angle_beta   90.00
_cell.angle_gamma   90.00
#
_symmetry.space_group_name_H-M   'P 1'
#
loop_
_entity.id
_entity.type
_entity.pdbx_description
1 polymer ?
#
loop_
_entity_poly.entity_id
_entity_poly.type
_entity_poly.pdbx_seq_one_letter_code
_entity_poly.pdbx_strand_id
1 'polypeptide(L)'
;MASQRDEREMKAPAGGDNKRDLAVSVSTCPDKDGAEERRTDKLEQMKEWKNRFDEFVSYTHTVLNDVLGYTRPDATSELNSRPVNSPSGNGGSRCSPQQRTLGADPPSIQSSSQTAPEKDPKSTGSNKPPSVTDPKRRVYTSLTEPPRNVRQCMDWLIALKGKDGTKNIKALGEVVYGFLADKPVGYTRVPALEEIKEIVKQFLKQKHIRGEPSIREMLSKYETLRSLGDPCIDCFFYIEEHYENIIQTKRITAIYIAESLTDLVKGCENFLEGIKNPDQYISAYSPDATWDVKCAKDLEAYAIIFVGIAPMLYAGLLSVMIECWNARWGCPTLIRSKRLLQILNDLGYVEPECRSKITPAVIDRALSRLDYHELGTLYNLSGFWAFYDFQNYSSTDASSSGHESSGSCKTVEADQHEQSLCPAPQSVAVNELSRNICNL
;
A
#
# COMPACT_ATOMS: atom_id res chain seq x y z
N MET A 1 46.54 -0.19 -60.42
CA MET A 1 45.70 0.81 -59.73
C MET A 1 46.30 1.02 -58.36
N ALA A 2 47.04 2.12 -58.17
CA ALA A 2 47.72 2.45 -56.92
C ALA A 2 46.83 3.38 -56.10
N SER A 3 46.53 3.01 -54.85
CA SER A 3 45.74 3.80 -53.92
C SER A 3 46.69 4.39 -52.88
N GLN A 4 46.91 5.72 -52.98
CA GLN A 4 47.59 6.52 -51.97
C GLN A 4 46.67 6.69 -50.75
N ARG A 5 47.21 6.40 -49.57
CA ARG A 5 46.55 6.60 -48.27
C ARG A 5 47.27 7.76 -47.59
N ASP A 6 46.61 8.91 -47.52
CA ASP A 6 47.09 10.10 -46.82
C ASP A 6 46.96 9.89 -45.30
N GLU A 7 48.09 9.85 -44.61
CA GLU A 7 48.18 10.00 -43.17
C GLU A 7 48.21 11.50 -42.84
N ARG A 8 47.15 12.01 -42.21
CA ARG A 8 47.15 13.34 -41.59
C ARG A 8 47.38 13.21 -40.10
N GLU A 9 48.61 13.52 -39.73
CA GLU A 9 49.11 13.72 -38.37
C GLU A 9 48.49 15.01 -37.78
N MET A 10 47.67 14.90 -36.72
CA MET A 10 47.18 16.05 -35.97
C MET A 10 48.20 16.46 -34.92
N LYS A 11 48.87 17.60 -35.14
CA LYS A 11 49.66 18.29 -34.10
C LYS A 11 48.75 19.13 -33.21
N ALA A 12 48.86 18.94 -31.89
CA ALA A 12 48.26 19.80 -30.88
C ALA A 12 49.05 21.12 -30.77
N PRO A 13 48.39 22.28 -30.55
CA PRO A 13 49.09 23.53 -30.28
C PRO A 13 49.48 23.62 -28.80
N ALA A 14 50.73 24.01 -28.58
CA ALA A 14 51.24 24.49 -27.31
C ALA A 14 50.74 25.93 -27.08
N GLY A 15 50.13 26.17 -25.93
CA GLY A 15 49.78 27.49 -25.40
C GLY A 15 49.14 27.27 -24.04
N GLY A 16 49.53 27.91 -22.95
CA GLY A 16 50.38 29.08 -22.76
C GLY A 16 49.94 29.60 -21.39
N ASP A 17 50.84 29.50 -20.41
CA ASP A 17 50.57 29.84 -19.01
C ASP A 17 50.21 31.32 -18.86
N ASN A 18 48.95 31.60 -18.53
CA ASN A 18 48.54 32.90 -18.02
C ASN A 18 48.16 32.75 -16.54
N LYS A 19 49.16 32.99 -15.68
CA LYS A 19 48.96 33.36 -14.28
C LYS A 19 48.00 34.54 -14.21
N ARG A 20 46.80 34.31 -13.69
CA ARG A 20 45.94 35.37 -13.16
C ARG A 20 46.07 35.35 -11.65
N ASP A 21 46.60 36.46 -11.13
CA ASP A 21 46.55 36.80 -9.71
C ASP A 21 45.08 36.91 -9.28
N LEU A 22 44.61 35.89 -8.57
CA LEU A 22 43.39 35.95 -7.78
C LEU A 22 43.75 36.61 -6.44
N ALA A 23 43.70 37.94 -6.44
CA ALA A 23 43.62 38.72 -5.22
C ALA A 23 42.35 38.28 -4.48
N VAL A 24 42.61 37.69 -3.32
CA VAL A 24 41.68 37.25 -2.29
C VAL A 24 40.77 38.43 -1.89
N SER A 25 39.49 38.38 -2.28
CA SER A 25 38.42 39.10 -1.59
C SER A 25 37.83 38.16 -0.54
N VAL A 26 38.32 38.28 0.69
CA VAL A 26 37.66 37.73 1.87
C VAL A 26 36.33 38.45 2.04
N SER A 27 35.24 37.78 1.66
CA SER A 27 33.90 38.10 2.13
C SER A 27 33.62 37.19 3.32
N THR A 28 33.80 37.72 4.53
CA THR A 28 33.30 37.13 5.77
C THR A 28 31.81 37.43 5.89
N CYS A 29 30.96 36.53 5.42
CA CYS A 29 29.55 36.47 5.84
C CYS A 29 29.44 35.39 6.93
N PRO A 30 29.10 35.76 8.17
CA PRO A 30 28.91 34.80 9.26
C PRO A 30 27.44 34.37 9.29
N ASP A 31 27.05 33.40 8.48
CA ASP A 31 25.73 32.78 8.56
C ASP A 31 25.87 31.25 8.59
N LYS A 32 26.12 30.70 9.77
CA LYS A 32 26.10 29.24 10.01
C LYS A 32 25.22 28.78 11.17
N ASP A 33 24.46 29.66 11.82
CA ASP A 33 23.76 29.28 13.06
C ASP A 33 22.32 28.75 12.88
N GLY A 34 21.73 28.79 11.68
CA GLY A 34 20.31 28.40 11.52
C GLY A 34 20.00 26.91 11.29
N ALA A 35 21.00 26.06 11.03
CA ALA A 35 20.77 24.66 10.66
C ALA A 35 20.73 23.70 11.85
N GLU A 36 21.44 24.03 12.93
CA GLU A 36 21.49 23.22 14.15
C GLU A 36 20.28 23.52 15.06
N GLU A 37 19.83 24.77 15.10
CA GLU A 37 18.64 25.21 15.84
C GLU A 37 17.38 24.49 15.31
N ARG A 38 17.19 24.40 13.99
CA ARG A 38 16.05 23.64 13.39
C ARG A 38 16.06 22.15 13.68
N ARG A 39 17.23 21.54 13.90
CA ARG A 39 17.32 20.10 14.26
C ARG A 39 16.96 19.85 15.72
N THR A 40 17.28 20.80 16.58
CA THR A 40 17.01 20.70 18.01
C THR A 40 15.50 20.84 18.28
N ASP A 41 14.84 21.79 17.61
CA ASP A 41 13.38 21.95 17.65
C ASP A 41 12.63 20.69 17.21
N LYS A 42 13.08 20.03 16.13
CA LYS A 42 12.43 18.78 15.65
C LYS A 42 12.54 17.65 16.67
N LEU A 43 13.67 17.53 17.36
CA LEU A 43 13.85 16.51 18.39
C LEU A 43 12.97 16.76 19.62
N GLU A 44 12.77 18.03 19.97
CA GLU A 44 11.94 18.44 21.10
C GLU A 44 10.44 18.21 20.81
N GLN A 45 9.97 18.57 19.61
CA GLN A 45 8.60 18.27 19.17
C GLN A 45 8.31 16.76 19.13
N MET A 46 9.27 15.93 18.69
CA MET A 46 9.09 14.48 18.64
C MET A 46 9.05 13.86 20.05
N LYS A 47 9.82 14.39 21.00
CA LYS A 47 9.76 13.99 22.41
C LYS A 47 8.43 14.38 23.05
N GLU A 48 7.95 15.59 22.80
CA GLU A 48 6.67 16.07 23.31
C GLU A 48 5.52 15.21 22.76
N TRP A 49 5.52 14.93 21.45
CA TRP A 49 4.51 14.07 20.83
C TRP A 49 4.51 12.66 21.41
N LYS A 50 5.70 12.06 21.59
CA LYS A 50 5.82 10.74 22.22
C LYS A 50 5.23 10.75 23.63
N ASN A 51 5.51 11.78 24.43
CA ASN A 51 4.95 11.90 25.77
C ASN A 51 3.42 12.02 25.75
N ARG A 52 2.84 12.82 24.84
CA ARG A 52 1.38 12.93 24.69
C ARG A 52 0.75 11.60 24.24
N PHE A 53 1.43 10.86 23.38
CA PHE A 53 0.98 9.55 22.95
C PHE A 53 1.02 8.52 24.10
N ASP A 54 2.11 8.49 24.86
CA ASP A 54 2.24 7.61 26.03
C ASP A 54 1.19 7.96 27.12
N GLU A 55 0.89 9.24 27.32
CA GLU A 55 -0.19 9.71 28.20
C GLU A 55 -1.57 9.24 27.73
N PHE A 56 -1.88 9.40 26.44
CA PHE A 56 -3.12 8.91 25.83
C PHE A 56 -3.27 7.38 26.00
N VAL A 57 -2.19 6.63 25.78
CA VAL A 57 -2.18 5.16 25.98
C VAL A 57 -2.40 4.80 27.45
N SER A 58 -1.80 5.54 28.39
CA SER A 58 -2.01 5.34 29.83
C SER A 58 -3.45 5.64 30.25
N TYR A 59 -4.03 6.73 29.72
CA TYR A 59 -5.42 7.11 29.98
C TYR A 59 -6.40 6.05 29.48
N THR A 60 -6.22 5.60 28.24
CA THR A 60 -7.07 4.54 27.65
C THR A 60 -6.97 3.23 28.42
N HIS A 61 -5.78 2.83 28.87
CA HIS A 61 -5.60 1.67 29.75
C HIS A 61 -6.34 1.82 31.09
N THR A 62 -6.33 3.02 31.68
CA THR A 62 -7.03 3.30 32.94
C THR A 62 -8.54 3.19 32.77
N VAL A 63 -9.09 3.81 31.72
CA VAL A 63 -10.53 3.72 31.39
C VAL A 63 -10.96 2.28 31.10
N LEU A 64 -10.15 1.52 30.34
CA LEU A 64 -10.41 0.11 30.08
C LEU A 64 -10.41 -0.74 31.35
N ASN A 65 -9.46 -0.50 32.25
CA ASN A 65 -9.38 -1.22 33.52
C ASN A 65 -10.54 -0.86 34.46
N ASP A 66 -10.99 0.39 34.49
CA ASP A 66 -12.17 0.79 35.27
C ASP A 66 -13.44 0.13 34.73
N VAL A 67 -13.65 0.16 33.41
CA VAL A 67 -14.81 -0.48 32.76
C VAL A 67 -14.82 -2.00 32.97
N LEU A 68 -13.65 -2.65 32.92
CA LEU A 68 -13.53 -4.09 33.16
C LEU A 68 -13.61 -4.44 34.65
N GLY A 69 -13.13 -3.57 35.54
CA GLY A 69 -13.20 -3.72 37.00
C GLY A 69 -14.63 -3.81 37.53
N TYR A 70 -15.57 -3.09 36.92
CA TYR A 70 -17.00 -3.15 37.25
C TYR A 70 -17.69 -4.44 36.80
N THR A 71 -17.05 -5.27 35.97
CA THR A 71 -17.64 -6.53 35.47
C THR A 71 -17.18 -7.78 36.22
N ARG A 72 -16.51 -7.65 37.37
CA ARG A 72 -16.22 -8.80 38.25
C ARG A 72 -17.51 -9.26 38.93
N PRO A 73 -18.07 -10.44 38.62
CA PRO A 73 -19.26 -10.92 39.30
C PRO A 73 -18.85 -11.40 40.70
N ASP A 74 -19.45 -10.81 41.74
CA ASP A 74 -19.44 -11.33 43.11
C ASP A 74 -20.26 -12.63 43.18
N ALA A 75 -19.75 -13.68 42.56
CA ALA A 75 -20.40 -14.99 42.51
C ALA A 75 -19.39 -16.11 42.78
N THR A 76 -18.77 -16.10 43.97
CA THR A 76 -18.21 -17.32 44.56
C THR A 76 -18.33 -17.28 46.08
N SER A 77 -19.49 -17.66 46.60
CA SER A 77 -19.57 -18.36 47.87
C SER A 77 -20.67 -19.41 47.76
N GLU A 78 -20.36 -20.61 48.24
CA GLU A 78 -21.20 -21.82 48.24
C GLU A 78 -21.14 -22.68 46.99
N LEU A 79 -20.12 -23.55 46.93
CA LEU A 79 -20.29 -24.96 46.56
C LEU A 79 -19.01 -25.72 46.96
N ASN A 80 -18.83 -25.91 48.27
CA ASN A 80 -17.84 -26.83 48.82
C ASN A 80 -18.55 -27.72 49.84
N SER A 81 -19.05 -28.86 49.38
CA SER A 81 -19.08 -30.14 50.13
C SER A 81 -19.93 -31.17 49.39
N ARG A 82 -19.29 -32.13 48.71
CA ARG A 82 -19.60 -33.56 48.87
C ARG A 82 -18.56 -34.48 48.21
N PRO A 83 -18.37 -35.68 48.76
CA PRO A 83 -17.16 -36.47 48.58
C PRO A 83 -17.28 -37.55 47.49
N VAL A 84 -16.12 -37.84 46.89
CA VAL A 84 -15.53 -39.15 46.55
C VAL A 84 -16.51 -40.32 46.40
N ASN A 85 -16.53 -40.92 45.19
CA ASN A 85 -16.48 -42.36 44.94
C ASN A 85 -16.34 -42.65 43.43
N SER A 86 -15.16 -43.09 43.00
CA SER A 86 -14.95 -43.73 41.69
C SER A 86 -14.47 -45.16 41.91
N PRO A 87 -15.19 -46.19 41.44
CA PRO A 87 -14.66 -47.55 41.47
C PRO A 87 -13.80 -47.82 40.23
N SER A 88 -12.62 -48.34 40.52
CA SER A 88 -11.74 -49.11 39.66
C SER A 88 -12.51 -50.18 38.88
N GLY A 89 -12.30 -50.22 37.56
CA GLY A 89 -12.83 -51.24 36.66
C GLY A 89 -11.74 -51.73 35.71
N ASN A 90 -10.99 -52.73 36.17
CA ASN A 90 -10.14 -53.58 35.34
C ASN A 90 -11.00 -54.40 34.36
N GLY A 91 -10.62 -54.44 33.09
CA GLY A 91 -11.27 -55.30 32.09
C GLY A 91 -10.43 -55.42 30.84
N GLY A 92 -9.46 -56.35 30.86
CA GLY A 92 -8.73 -56.74 29.66
C GLY A 92 -9.58 -57.61 28.73
N SER A 93 -9.24 -57.60 27.45
CA SER A 93 -9.42 -58.77 26.59
C SER A 93 -8.49 -58.70 25.38
N ARG A 94 -7.78 -59.80 25.16
CA ARG A 94 -6.92 -60.09 24.00
C ARG A 94 -7.78 -60.58 22.83
N CYS A 95 -7.32 -60.31 21.60
CA CYS A 95 -7.10 -61.28 20.50
C CYS A 95 -7.23 -60.63 19.11
N SER A 96 -6.15 -60.73 18.33
CA SER A 96 -6.06 -60.62 16.85
C SER A 96 -6.77 -61.83 16.17
N PRO A 97 -6.86 -62.03 14.82
CA PRO A 97 -6.01 -61.51 13.74
C PRO A 97 -6.68 -61.20 12.35
N GLN A 98 -5.86 -60.61 11.46
CA GLN A 98 -5.78 -60.76 9.99
C GLN A 98 -7.03 -61.15 9.19
N GLN A 99 -7.41 -60.31 8.21
CA GLN A 99 -7.82 -60.79 6.89
C GLN A 99 -7.25 -59.91 5.76
N ARG A 100 -6.74 -60.61 4.74
CA ARG A 100 -6.29 -60.13 3.43
C ARG A 100 -7.49 -60.05 2.47
N THR A 101 -7.46 -59.08 1.56
CA THR A 101 -8.13 -59.13 0.25
C THR A 101 -7.31 -58.20 -0.67
N LEU A 102 -6.51 -58.68 -1.64
CA LEU A 102 -6.92 -58.99 -3.03
C LEU A 102 -7.87 -57.89 -3.56
N GLY A 103 -7.44 -56.95 -4.38
CA GLY A 103 -6.93 -57.16 -5.74
C GLY A 103 -8.02 -56.66 -6.70
N ALA A 104 -7.88 -55.44 -7.22
CA ALA A 104 -8.69 -54.93 -8.32
C ALA A 104 -7.87 -53.89 -9.10
N ASP A 105 -7.60 -54.21 -10.35
CA ASP A 105 -6.91 -53.37 -11.33
C ASP A 105 -7.75 -52.13 -11.71
N PRO A 106 -7.10 -51.02 -12.10
CA PRO A 106 -7.79 -49.82 -12.57
C PRO A 106 -8.22 -49.97 -14.04
N PRO A 107 -9.38 -49.41 -14.46
CA PRO A 107 -9.74 -49.40 -15.87
C PRO A 107 -8.88 -48.39 -16.64
N SER A 108 -8.25 -48.92 -17.69
CA SER A 108 -7.60 -48.19 -18.77
C SER A 108 -8.57 -47.19 -19.40
N ILE A 109 -8.28 -45.89 -19.29
CA ILE A 109 -8.95 -44.85 -20.07
C ILE A 109 -8.08 -44.55 -21.28
N GLN A 110 -8.64 -44.87 -22.44
CA GLN A 110 -8.09 -44.63 -23.76
C GLN A 110 -7.85 -43.15 -24.01
N SER A 111 -6.64 -42.83 -24.49
CA SER A 111 -6.32 -41.59 -25.17
C SER A 111 -7.14 -41.48 -26.45
N SER A 112 -8.03 -40.48 -26.51
CA SER A 112 -8.64 -40.03 -27.76
C SER A 112 -8.08 -38.66 -28.10
N SER A 113 -7.17 -38.64 -29.07
CA SER A 113 -6.68 -37.44 -29.72
C SER A 113 -7.71 -36.99 -30.75
N GLN A 114 -8.45 -35.92 -30.45
CA GLN A 114 -9.17 -35.16 -31.47
C GLN A 114 -8.69 -33.72 -31.44
N THR A 115 -7.82 -33.40 -32.39
CA THR A 115 -7.40 -32.06 -32.75
C THR A 115 -8.56 -31.40 -33.50
N ALA A 116 -9.30 -30.52 -32.82
CA ALA A 116 -10.20 -29.57 -33.48
C ALA A 116 -9.46 -28.23 -33.65
N PRO A 117 -9.53 -27.57 -34.82
CA PRO A 117 -8.89 -26.28 -35.03
C PRO A 117 -9.62 -25.19 -34.24
N GLU A 118 -8.89 -24.60 -33.28
CA GLU A 118 -9.31 -23.45 -32.49
C GLU A 118 -9.45 -22.24 -33.42
N LYS A 119 -10.69 -21.75 -33.57
CA LYS A 119 -10.96 -20.48 -34.25
C LYS A 119 -10.64 -19.36 -33.27
N ASP A 120 -9.68 -18.51 -33.64
CA ASP A 120 -9.36 -17.27 -32.93
C ASP A 120 -10.62 -16.44 -32.64
N PRO A 121 -10.99 -16.20 -31.37
CA PRO A 121 -12.00 -15.23 -31.05
C PRO A 121 -11.39 -13.84 -31.21
N LYS A 122 -11.77 -13.21 -32.32
CA LYS A 122 -11.57 -11.80 -32.64
C LYS A 122 -11.79 -10.93 -31.40
N SER A 123 -10.69 -10.43 -30.84
CA SER A 123 -10.66 -9.52 -29.69
C SER A 123 -11.38 -8.22 -30.04
N THR A 124 -12.61 -8.06 -29.56
CA THR A 124 -13.34 -6.79 -29.57
C THR A 124 -12.95 -6.01 -28.33
N GLY A 125 -12.23 -4.90 -28.55
CA GLY A 125 -11.75 -3.97 -27.52
C GLY A 125 -12.87 -3.27 -26.75
N SER A 126 -13.51 -3.99 -25.84
CA SER A 126 -14.37 -3.43 -24.81
C SER A 126 -13.52 -3.04 -23.62
N ASN A 127 -13.24 -1.73 -23.47
CA ASN A 127 -12.54 -1.14 -22.32
C ASN A 127 -13.41 -1.11 -21.04
N LYS A 128 -14.47 -1.92 -20.96
CA LYS A 128 -15.24 -2.04 -19.72
C LYS A 128 -14.41 -2.87 -18.75
N PRO A 129 -14.00 -2.36 -17.58
CA PRO A 129 -13.32 -3.18 -16.60
C PRO A 129 -14.22 -4.38 -16.31
N PRO A 130 -13.69 -5.62 -16.39
CA PRO A 130 -14.47 -6.82 -16.12
C PRO A 130 -15.14 -6.63 -14.76
N SER A 131 -16.45 -6.84 -14.68
CA SER A 131 -17.11 -6.79 -13.37
C SER A 131 -16.43 -7.82 -12.49
N VAL A 132 -16.23 -7.47 -11.22
CA VAL A 132 -15.60 -8.30 -10.18
C VAL A 132 -16.28 -9.68 -10.03
N THR A 133 -17.36 -9.93 -10.75
CA THR A 133 -18.21 -11.12 -10.75
C THR A 133 -18.11 -12.02 -11.99
N ASP A 134 -17.27 -11.75 -13.00
CA ASP A 134 -17.11 -12.68 -14.14
C ASP A 134 -16.26 -13.91 -13.74
N PRO A 135 -16.83 -15.13 -13.75
CA PRO A 135 -16.15 -16.35 -13.30
C PRO A 135 -15.04 -16.84 -14.24
N LYS A 136 -14.85 -16.25 -15.42
CA LYS A 136 -13.62 -16.48 -16.21
C LYS A 136 -12.49 -15.65 -15.62
N ARG A 137 -11.93 -16.16 -14.52
CA ARG A 137 -10.73 -15.60 -13.91
C ARG A 137 -9.63 -15.51 -14.96
N ARG A 138 -9.23 -14.29 -15.29
CA ARG A 138 -8.10 -14.04 -16.18
C ARG A 138 -6.82 -14.51 -15.48
N VAL A 139 -6.13 -15.47 -16.08
CA VAL A 139 -4.77 -15.85 -15.69
C VAL A 139 -3.82 -15.09 -16.60
N TYR A 140 -2.95 -14.28 -16.00
CA TYR A 140 -1.95 -13.48 -16.68
C TYR A 140 -0.78 -14.36 -17.12
N THR A 141 -0.43 -14.27 -18.41
CA THR A 141 0.74 -14.98 -18.97
C THR A 141 1.97 -14.08 -19.04
N SER A 142 1.85 -12.80 -18.66
CA SER A 142 2.94 -11.83 -18.65
C SER A 142 2.95 -11.01 -17.37
N LEU A 143 4.15 -10.75 -16.85
CA LEU A 143 4.39 -9.82 -15.74
C LEU A 143 4.28 -8.34 -16.15
N THR A 144 4.11 -8.04 -17.44
CA THR A 144 3.87 -6.67 -17.92
C THR A 144 2.42 -6.22 -17.77
N GLU A 145 1.49 -7.14 -17.43
CA GLU A 145 0.10 -6.78 -17.16
C GLU A 145 -0.04 -6.33 -15.70
N PRO A 146 -0.49 -5.09 -15.43
CA PRO A 146 -0.52 -4.55 -14.07
C PRO A 146 -1.62 -5.22 -13.24
N PRO A 147 -1.32 -5.60 -11.98
CA PRO A 147 -2.30 -6.02 -10.99
C PRO A 147 -3.45 -5.03 -10.78
N ARG A 148 -4.63 -5.55 -10.45
CA ARG A 148 -5.86 -4.77 -10.21
C ARG A 148 -6.38 -4.81 -8.77
N ASN A 149 -5.82 -5.65 -7.94
CA ASN A 149 -6.09 -5.74 -6.50
C ASN A 149 -4.85 -6.26 -5.76
N VAL A 150 -4.88 -6.21 -4.43
CA VAL A 150 -3.73 -6.58 -3.59
C VAL A 150 -3.30 -8.02 -3.75
N ARG A 151 -4.25 -8.94 -3.88
CA ARG A 151 -3.91 -10.33 -4.15
C ARG A 151 -3.11 -10.47 -5.45
N GLN A 152 -3.57 -9.83 -6.54
CA GLN A 152 -2.84 -9.87 -7.81
C GLN A 152 -1.45 -9.23 -7.67
N CYS A 153 -1.28 -8.21 -6.82
CA CYS A 153 0.04 -7.63 -6.53
C CYS A 153 0.95 -8.66 -5.85
N MET A 154 0.44 -9.42 -4.88
CA MET A 154 1.21 -10.48 -4.22
C MET A 154 1.55 -11.63 -5.18
N ASP A 155 0.58 -12.08 -5.98
CA ASP A 155 0.82 -13.09 -7.02
C ASP A 155 1.89 -12.62 -8.02
N TRP A 156 1.84 -11.35 -8.42
CA TRP A 156 2.85 -10.74 -9.31
C TRP A 156 4.24 -10.76 -8.68
N LEU A 157 4.39 -10.37 -7.42
CA LEU A 157 5.67 -10.40 -6.70
C LEU A 157 6.24 -11.83 -6.56
N ILE A 158 5.39 -12.81 -6.31
CA ILE A 158 5.78 -14.22 -6.19
C ILE A 158 6.19 -14.78 -7.56
N ALA A 159 5.45 -14.45 -8.62
CA ALA A 159 5.77 -14.85 -9.99
C ALA A 159 7.08 -14.20 -10.48
N LEU A 160 7.28 -12.91 -10.17
CA LEU A 160 8.50 -12.15 -10.40
C LEU A 160 9.73 -12.78 -9.73
N LYS A 161 9.59 -13.24 -8.48
CA LYS A 161 10.65 -13.98 -7.78
C LYS A 161 11.11 -15.17 -8.63
N GLY A 162 10.17 -15.94 -9.18
CA GLY A 162 10.49 -17.08 -10.05
C GLY A 162 11.43 -18.11 -9.38
N LYS A 163 12.27 -18.77 -10.18
CA LYS A 163 13.21 -19.81 -9.69
C LYS A 163 14.47 -19.23 -9.05
N ASP A 164 14.97 -18.10 -9.57
CA ASP A 164 16.17 -17.41 -9.09
C ASP A 164 15.77 -16.11 -8.36
N GLY A 165 15.12 -16.29 -7.21
CA GLY A 165 14.52 -15.20 -6.46
C GLY A 165 15.50 -14.09 -6.10
N THR A 166 16.69 -14.46 -5.61
CA THR A 166 17.70 -13.47 -5.21
C THR A 166 18.14 -12.61 -6.39
N LYS A 167 18.40 -13.23 -7.56
CA LYS A 167 18.82 -12.48 -8.75
C LYS A 167 17.71 -11.58 -9.28
N ASN A 168 16.48 -12.10 -9.37
CA ASN A 168 15.36 -11.37 -9.96
C ASN A 168 14.93 -10.17 -9.09
N ILE A 169 14.83 -10.38 -7.77
CA ILE A 169 14.50 -9.30 -6.84
C ILE A 169 15.61 -8.25 -6.77
N LYS A 170 16.89 -8.67 -6.81
CA LYS A 170 18.01 -7.73 -6.89
C LYS A 170 17.94 -6.89 -8.17
N ALA A 171 17.68 -7.52 -9.30
CA ALA A 171 17.53 -6.81 -10.58
C ALA A 171 16.36 -5.82 -10.55
N LEU A 172 15.20 -6.20 -10.00
CA LEU A 172 14.10 -5.25 -9.80
C LEU A 172 14.52 -4.09 -8.88
N GLY A 173 15.20 -4.37 -7.76
CA GLY A 173 15.64 -3.35 -6.82
C GLY A 173 16.59 -2.32 -7.44
N GLU A 174 17.55 -2.78 -8.26
CA GLU A 174 18.45 -1.91 -9.02
C GLU A 174 17.69 -1.02 -10.01
N VAL A 175 16.69 -1.57 -10.70
CA VAL A 175 15.93 -0.82 -11.70
C VAL A 175 14.94 0.14 -11.05
N VAL A 176 14.28 -0.23 -9.94
CA VAL A 176 13.44 0.67 -9.14
C VAL A 176 14.28 1.81 -8.58
N TYR A 177 15.48 1.52 -8.09
CA TYR A 177 16.41 2.56 -7.65
C TYR A 177 16.73 3.53 -8.78
N GLY A 178 17.17 3.05 -9.94
CA GLY A 178 17.48 3.92 -11.09
C GLY A 178 16.26 4.72 -11.54
N PHE A 179 15.11 4.05 -11.65
CA PHE A 179 13.85 4.67 -12.03
C PHE A 179 13.44 5.79 -11.08
N LEU A 180 13.65 5.66 -9.77
CA LEU A 180 13.30 6.71 -8.78
C LEU A 180 14.40 7.78 -8.64
N ALA A 181 15.67 7.40 -8.71
CA ALA A 181 16.80 8.32 -8.57
C ALA A 181 16.84 9.37 -9.69
N ASP A 182 16.41 9.00 -10.89
CA ASP A 182 16.42 9.85 -12.07
C ASP A 182 15.24 10.83 -12.15
N LYS A 183 14.25 10.73 -11.24
CA LYS A 183 13.06 11.61 -11.28
C LYS A 183 13.26 12.79 -10.33
N PRO A 184 13.08 14.03 -10.82
CA PRO A 184 13.06 15.19 -9.94
C PRO A 184 11.86 15.13 -9.00
N VAL A 185 11.96 15.84 -7.87
CA VAL A 185 10.79 16.12 -7.04
C VAL A 185 9.76 16.91 -7.84
N GLY A 186 8.49 16.61 -7.63
CA GLY A 186 7.39 17.23 -8.36
C GLY A 186 6.99 16.44 -9.59
N TYR A 187 6.13 17.02 -10.43
CA TYR A 187 5.41 16.26 -11.45
C TYR A 187 6.32 15.73 -12.57
N THR A 188 6.56 14.41 -12.56
CA THR A 188 7.07 13.69 -13.73
C THR A 188 5.97 12.84 -14.36
N ARG A 189 5.64 13.12 -15.63
CA ARG A 189 4.63 12.34 -16.35
C ARG A 189 5.25 11.08 -16.96
N VAL A 190 4.77 9.92 -16.52
CA VAL A 190 5.14 8.62 -17.08
C VAL A 190 3.86 7.97 -17.60
N PRO A 191 3.60 7.97 -18.93
CA PRO A 191 2.30 7.55 -19.48
C PRO A 191 1.80 6.19 -19.01
N ALA A 192 2.67 5.17 -18.98
CA ALA A 192 2.32 3.84 -18.49
C ALA A 192 1.96 3.81 -17.00
N LEU A 193 2.58 4.68 -16.19
CA LEU A 193 2.27 4.81 -14.77
C LEU A 193 0.88 5.43 -14.55
N GLU A 194 0.45 6.36 -15.41
CA GLU A 194 -0.88 6.99 -15.30
C GLU A 194 -2.02 5.97 -15.46
N GLU A 195 -1.84 4.96 -16.32
CA GLU A 195 -2.83 3.88 -16.46
C GLU A 195 -2.95 3.06 -15.18
N ILE A 196 -1.83 2.77 -14.52
CA ILE A 196 -1.79 2.03 -13.26
C ILE A 196 -2.37 2.88 -12.12
N LYS A 197 -2.09 4.18 -12.09
CA LYS A 197 -2.66 5.11 -11.11
C LYS A 197 -4.18 5.09 -11.12
N GLU A 198 -4.81 5.02 -12.29
CA GLU A 198 -6.27 4.93 -12.37
C GLU A 198 -6.80 3.60 -11.80
N ILE A 199 -6.10 2.48 -12.03
CA ILE A 199 -6.42 1.18 -11.41
C ILE A 199 -6.34 1.29 -9.88
N VAL A 200 -5.24 1.83 -9.38
CA VAL A 200 -4.98 2.00 -7.94
C VAL A 200 -6.01 2.94 -7.31
N LYS A 201 -6.32 4.05 -7.96
CA LYS A 201 -7.34 5.00 -7.52
C LYS A 201 -8.71 4.34 -7.39
N GLN A 202 -9.08 3.47 -8.33
CA GLN A 202 -10.33 2.70 -8.23
C GLN A 202 -10.31 1.74 -7.03
N PHE A 203 -9.19 1.07 -6.78
CA PHE A 203 -9.01 0.23 -5.60
C PHE A 203 -9.13 1.02 -4.28
N LEU A 204 -8.44 2.16 -4.15
CA LEU A 204 -8.46 3.00 -2.94
C LEU A 204 -9.85 3.58 -2.63
N LYS A 205 -10.74 3.65 -3.62
CA LYS A 205 -12.13 4.10 -3.46
C LYS A 205 -13.08 3.03 -2.91
N GLN A 206 -12.63 1.79 -2.78
CA GLN A 206 -13.46 0.71 -2.23
C GLN A 206 -13.92 1.03 -0.80
N LYS A 207 -15.19 0.73 -0.51
CA LYS A 207 -15.87 1.18 0.71
C LYS A 207 -15.16 0.77 1.99
N HIS A 208 -14.60 -0.44 2.05
CA HIS A 208 -13.97 -0.97 3.26
C HIS A 208 -12.51 -0.54 3.42
N ILE A 209 -11.91 0.02 2.35
CA ILE A 209 -10.52 0.49 2.28
C ILE A 209 -10.46 2.02 2.50
N ARG A 210 -11.33 2.78 1.83
CA ARG A 210 -11.35 4.26 1.84
C ARG A 210 -11.46 4.91 3.23
N GLY A 211 -12.03 4.22 4.22
CA GLY A 211 -12.30 4.81 5.53
C GLY A 211 -11.05 5.17 6.33
N GLU A 212 -9.92 4.52 6.07
CA GLU A 212 -8.72 4.69 6.90
C GLU A 212 -8.03 6.05 6.65
N PRO A 213 -7.63 6.81 7.68
CA PRO A 213 -7.02 8.13 7.54
C PRO A 213 -5.85 8.17 6.54
N SER A 214 -4.88 7.27 6.66
CA SER A 214 -3.72 7.19 5.75
C SER A 214 -4.11 6.89 4.30
N ILE A 215 -5.22 6.17 4.09
CA ILE A 215 -5.74 5.84 2.76
C ILE A 215 -6.51 7.02 2.19
N ARG A 216 -7.24 7.79 3.01
CA ARG A 216 -7.87 9.05 2.58
C ARG A 216 -6.83 10.06 2.14
N GLU A 217 -5.73 10.19 2.89
CA GLU A 217 -4.60 11.04 2.52
C GLU A 217 -3.95 10.55 1.22
N MET A 218 -3.75 9.24 1.07
CA MET A 218 -3.26 8.68 -0.18
C MET A 218 -4.20 9.02 -1.35
N LEU A 219 -5.50 8.81 -1.17
CA LEU A 219 -6.52 9.08 -2.18
C LEU A 219 -6.61 10.56 -2.52
N SER A 220 -6.43 11.47 -1.54
CA SER A 220 -6.37 12.89 -1.81
C SER A 220 -5.23 13.20 -2.77
N LYS A 221 -4.03 12.60 -2.63
CA LYS A 221 -2.93 12.77 -3.62
C LYS A 221 -3.30 12.38 -5.06
N TYR A 222 -4.28 11.49 -5.28
CA TYR A 222 -4.84 11.18 -6.60
C TYR A 222 -5.97 12.11 -7.07
N GLU A 223 -6.58 12.85 -6.14
CA GLU A 223 -7.76 13.71 -6.36
C GLU A 223 -7.43 15.20 -6.31
N THR A 224 -6.38 15.63 -5.60
CA THR A 224 -5.92 17.03 -5.45
C THR A 224 -5.47 17.63 -6.79
N LEU A 225 -5.44 16.84 -7.86
CA LEU A 225 -5.53 17.31 -9.25
C LEU A 225 -6.83 18.09 -9.58
N ARG A 226 -7.83 18.18 -8.69
CA ARG A 226 -9.14 18.80 -8.98
C ARG A 226 -9.72 19.80 -7.98
N SER A 227 -9.28 19.88 -6.73
CA SER A 227 -9.85 20.87 -5.80
C SER A 227 -8.93 21.13 -4.61
N LEU A 228 -8.04 22.10 -4.77
CA LEU A 228 -7.34 22.76 -3.68
C LEU A 228 -8.32 23.69 -2.97
N GLY A 229 -8.83 23.27 -1.81
CA GLY A 229 -9.76 24.09 -1.04
C GLY A 229 -10.18 23.59 0.34
N ASP A 230 -9.68 22.44 0.83
CA ASP A 230 -10.05 21.95 2.16
C ASP A 230 -8.87 22.02 3.16
N PRO A 231 -8.84 23.03 4.05
CA PRO A 231 -7.76 23.26 5.01
C PRO A 231 -7.71 22.25 6.18
N CYS A 232 -8.66 21.31 6.28
CA CYS A 232 -8.74 20.39 7.42
C CYS A 232 -7.77 19.19 7.34
N ILE A 233 -7.16 18.93 6.19
CA ILE A 233 -6.27 17.76 5.98
C ILE A 233 -4.85 18.02 6.53
N ASP A 234 -4.41 19.28 6.57
CA ASP A 234 -3.03 19.63 6.92
C ASP A 234 -2.69 19.48 8.42
N CYS A 235 -3.68 19.40 9.32
CA CYS A 235 -3.43 19.40 10.76
C CYS A 235 -3.03 18.03 11.35
N PHE A 236 -3.31 16.91 10.67
CA PHE A 236 -3.14 15.57 11.26
C PHE A 236 -1.88 14.82 10.79
N PHE A 237 -1.24 15.28 9.73
CA PHE A 237 -0.10 14.60 9.14
C PHE A 237 1.00 15.63 8.95
N TYR A 238 2.14 15.42 9.62
CA TYR A 238 3.32 16.26 9.46
C TYR A 238 3.88 15.99 8.05
N ILE A 239 3.36 16.76 7.09
CA ILE A 239 3.41 16.48 5.65
C ILE A 239 4.80 16.76 5.01
N GLU A 240 5.75 17.37 5.75
CA GLU A 240 7.08 17.75 5.23
C GLU A 240 7.90 16.59 4.62
N GLU A 241 7.84 15.37 5.16
CA GLU A 241 8.64 14.24 4.64
C GLU A 241 8.15 13.71 3.28
N HIS A 242 6.97 14.15 2.81
CA HIS A 242 6.35 13.61 1.60
C HIS A 242 6.77 14.28 0.29
N TYR A 243 7.67 15.28 0.36
CA TYR A 243 8.08 16.07 -0.80
C TYR A 243 9.54 15.93 -1.16
N GLU A 244 10.32 15.25 -0.32
CA GLU A 244 11.73 15.10 -0.60
C GLU A 244 11.95 13.83 -1.42
N ASN A 245 12.92 13.89 -2.34
CA ASN A 245 13.38 12.69 -3.01
C ASN A 245 14.00 11.77 -1.94
N ILE A 246 13.23 10.76 -1.52
CA ILE A 246 13.61 9.80 -0.48
C ILE A 246 14.94 9.10 -0.78
N ILE A 247 15.29 8.94 -2.06
CA ILE A 247 16.55 8.30 -2.45
C ILE A 247 17.70 9.17 -2.01
N GLN A 248 17.58 10.49 -2.19
CA GLN A 248 18.59 11.46 -1.81
C GLN A 248 18.58 11.71 -0.30
N THR A 249 17.41 11.92 0.31
CA THR A 249 17.31 12.39 1.69
C THR A 249 17.49 11.28 2.72
N LYS A 250 16.92 10.10 2.46
CA LYS A 250 17.11 8.89 3.29
C LYS A 250 18.32 8.06 2.85
N ARG A 251 19.06 8.50 1.83
CA ARG A 251 20.23 7.80 1.25
C ARG A 251 19.92 6.34 0.94
N ILE A 252 18.71 6.08 0.45
CA ILE A 252 18.26 4.73 0.08
C ILE A 252 19.13 4.27 -1.08
N THR A 253 19.66 3.06 -1.00
CA THR A 253 20.51 2.46 -2.04
C THR A 253 19.75 1.36 -2.79
N ALA A 254 20.22 0.98 -3.98
CA ALA A 254 19.68 -0.18 -4.69
C ALA A 254 19.73 -1.47 -3.87
N ILE A 255 20.78 -1.66 -3.06
CA ILE A 255 20.93 -2.82 -2.17
C ILE A 255 19.81 -2.82 -1.12
N TYR A 256 19.59 -1.69 -0.46
CA TYR A 256 18.51 -1.55 0.53
C TYR A 256 17.13 -1.84 -0.07
N ILE A 257 16.86 -1.34 -1.28
CA ILE A 257 15.60 -1.63 -1.99
C ILE A 257 15.47 -3.13 -2.27
N ALA A 258 16.52 -3.78 -2.76
CA ALA A 258 16.50 -5.20 -3.04
C ALA A 258 16.27 -6.06 -1.77
N GLU A 259 16.89 -5.68 -0.64
CA GLU A 259 16.68 -6.34 0.66
C GLU A 259 15.23 -6.16 1.13
N SER A 260 14.72 -4.92 1.09
CA SER A 260 13.33 -4.61 1.46
C SER A 260 12.32 -5.36 0.59
N LEU A 261 12.56 -5.44 -0.72
CA LEU A 261 11.73 -6.23 -1.64
C LEU A 261 11.80 -7.73 -1.33
N THR A 262 12.97 -8.23 -0.94
CA THR A 262 13.15 -9.63 -0.57
C THR A 262 12.30 -9.98 0.65
N ASP A 263 12.31 -9.12 1.66
CA ASP A 263 11.52 -9.33 2.88
C ASP A 263 10.03 -9.11 2.66
N LEU A 264 9.65 -8.12 1.85
CA LEU A 264 8.29 -7.94 1.38
C LEU A 264 7.75 -9.20 0.68
N VAL A 265 8.50 -9.77 -0.27
CA VAL A 265 8.07 -10.97 -1.01
C VAL A 265 7.91 -12.16 -0.06
N LYS A 266 8.86 -12.39 0.87
CA LYS A 266 8.73 -13.44 1.89
C LYS A 266 7.49 -13.22 2.77
N GLY A 267 7.23 -11.96 3.14
CA GLY A 267 6.05 -11.56 3.90
C GLY A 267 4.75 -11.86 3.15
N CYS A 268 4.69 -11.54 1.85
CA CYS A 268 3.56 -11.88 0.98
C CYS A 268 3.36 -13.39 0.86
N GLU A 269 4.44 -14.18 0.73
CA GLU A 269 4.35 -15.65 0.70
C GLU A 269 3.79 -16.22 2.00
N ASN A 270 4.30 -15.75 3.14
CA ASN A 270 3.83 -16.17 4.46
C ASN A 270 2.36 -15.77 4.70
N PHE A 271 2.00 -14.55 4.31
CA PHE A 271 0.62 -14.07 4.36
C PHE A 271 -0.30 -15.00 3.56
N LEU A 272 0.07 -15.23 2.29
CA LEU A 272 -0.71 -16.02 1.37
C LEU A 272 -0.83 -17.48 1.84
N GLU A 273 0.25 -18.07 2.33
CA GLU A 273 0.24 -19.41 2.94
C GLU A 273 -0.74 -19.49 4.12
N GLY A 274 -0.78 -18.46 4.97
CA GLY A 274 -1.65 -18.40 6.13
C GLY A 274 -3.14 -18.36 5.80
N ILE A 275 -3.53 -17.69 4.70
CA ILE A 275 -4.94 -17.45 4.36
C ILE A 275 -5.49 -18.32 3.24
N LYS A 276 -4.65 -18.84 2.34
CA LYS A 276 -5.12 -19.59 1.17
C LYS A 276 -5.60 -20.99 1.51
N ASN A 277 -6.60 -21.45 0.76
CA ASN A 277 -6.92 -22.85 0.61
C ASN A 277 -6.03 -23.43 -0.51
N PRO A 278 -5.08 -24.33 -0.21
CA PRO A 278 -4.11 -24.81 -1.19
C PRO A 278 -4.75 -25.52 -2.39
N ASP A 279 -5.90 -26.17 -2.21
CA ASP A 279 -6.55 -26.95 -3.26
C ASP A 279 -7.39 -26.10 -4.21
N GLN A 280 -7.70 -24.86 -3.82
CA GLN A 280 -8.62 -23.98 -4.53
C GLN A 280 -8.00 -22.65 -4.93
N TYR A 281 -6.87 -22.28 -4.34
CA TYR A 281 -6.16 -21.07 -4.70
C TYR A 281 -5.49 -21.21 -6.07
N ILE A 282 -5.91 -20.35 -7.01
CA ILE A 282 -5.29 -20.24 -8.33
C ILE A 282 -4.60 -18.88 -8.39
N SER A 283 -3.28 -18.87 -8.60
CA SER A 283 -2.56 -17.61 -8.76
C SER A 283 -3.09 -16.84 -9.97
N ALA A 284 -3.14 -15.52 -9.86
CA ALA A 284 -3.49 -14.66 -10.98
C ALA A 284 -2.45 -14.70 -12.11
N TYR A 285 -1.21 -15.10 -11.82
CA TYR A 285 -0.14 -15.20 -12.81
C TYR A 285 0.18 -16.67 -13.07
N SER A 286 0.25 -17.03 -14.35
CA SER A 286 0.63 -18.38 -14.77
C SER A 286 2.08 -18.68 -14.39
N PRO A 287 2.45 -19.97 -14.26
CA PRO A 287 3.85 -20.36 -14.08
C PRO A 287 4.78 -19.91 -15.21
N ASP A 288 4.24 -19.53 -16.37
CA ASP A 288 5.00 -19.02 -17.52
C ASP A 288 5.28 -17.50 -17.42
N ALA A 289 4.53 -16.77 -16.58
CA ALA A 289 4.74 -15.36 -16.29
C ALA A 289 5.95 -15.18 -15.37
N THR A 290 7.14 -15.45 -15.91
CA THR A 290 8.40 -15.42 -15.17
C THR A 290 9.25 -14.23 -15.59
N TRP A 291 10.19 -13.84 -14.73
CA TRP A 291 11.29 -12.91 -15.04
C TRP A 291 12.29 -13.56 -16.02
N ASP A 292 11.85 -13.92 -17.22
CA ASP A 292 12.69 -14.58 -18.22
C ASP A 292 13.69 -13.59 -18.85
N VAL A 293 14.57 -14.09 -19.72
CA VAL A 293 15.57 -13.25 -20.41
C VAL A 293 14.91 -12.19 -21.31
N LYS A 294 13.66 -12.38 -21.73
CA LYS A 294 12.93 -11.37 -22.51
C LYS A 294 12.47 -10.22 -21.62
N CYS A 295 12.16 -10.46 -20.35
CA CYS A 295 11.89 -9.41 -19.36
C CYS A 295 13.07 -8.44 -19.19
N ALA A 296 14.31 -8.91 -19.37
CA ALA A 296 15.49 -8.05 -19.27
C ALA A 296 15.59 -6.97 -20.37
N LYS A 297 14.78 -7.03 -21.42
CA LYS A 297 14.80 -6.03 -22.51
C LYS A 297 14.10 -4.73 -22.14
N ASP A 298 13.14 -4.78 -21.22
CA ASP A 298 12.38 -3.62 -20.78
C ASP A 298 12.23 -3.64 -19.26
N LEU A 299 13.38 -3.51 -18.59
CA LEU A 299 13.45 -3.51 -17.14
C LEU A 299 12.65 -2.33 -16.54
N GLU A 300 12.65 -1.17 -17.21
CA GLU A 300 11.95 0.02 -16.74
C GLU A 300 10.44 -0.21 -16.62
N ALA A 301 9.82 -0.97 -17.53
CA ALA A 301 8.41 -1.34 -17.42
C ALA A 301 8.08 -2.04 -16.09
N TYR A 302 8.97 -2.88 -15.56
CA TYR A 302 8.77 -3.56 -14.26
C TYR A 302 8.87 -2.60 -13.09
N ALA A 303 9.79 -1.64 -13.14
CA ALA A 303 9.86 -0.59 -12.14
C ALA A 303 8.60 0.29 -12.17
N ILE A 304 8.12 0.67 -13.36
CA ILE A 304 6.86 1.41 -13.51
C ILE A 304 5.69 0.62 -12.91
N ILE A 305 5.59 -0.68 -13.20
CA ILE A 305 4.53 -1.52 -12.63
C ILE A 305 4.65 -1.58 -11.13
N PHE A 306 5.83 -1.90 -10.60
CA PHE A 306 6.04 -2.00 -9.15
C PHE A 306 5.72 -0.69 -8.42
N VAL A 307 6.31 0.42 -8.86
CA VAL A 307 6.07 1.76 -8.28
C VAL A 307 4.59 2.12 -8.37
N GLY A 308 3.95 1.81 -9.50
CA GLY A 308 2.53 2.06 -9.71
C GLY A 308 1.62 1.27 -8.78
N ILE A 309 1.91 -0.01 -8.51
CA ILE A 309 1.08 -0.85 -7.63
C ILE A 309 1.43 -0.74 -6.14
N ALA A 310 2.60 -0.19 -5.79
CA ALA A 310 3.04 -0.05 -4.40
C ALA A 310 2.02 0.63 -3.47
N PRO A 311 1.32 1.73 -3.87
CA PRO A 311 0.22 2.29 -3.09
C PRO A 311 -0.92 1.31 -2.80
N MET A 312 -1.30 0.49 -3.78
CA MET A 312 -2.37 -0.49 -3.65
C MET A 312 -1.98 -1.56 -2.62
N LEU A 313 -0.75 -2.06 -2.74
CA LEU A 313 -0.19 -3.06 -1.85
C LEU A 313 -0.07 -2.53 -0.42
N TYR A 314 0.48 -1.33 -0.25
CA TYR A 314 0.56 -0.65 1.05
C TYR A 314 -0.82 -0.49 1.69
N ALA A 315 -1.76 0.12 0.96
CA ALA A 315 -3.07 0.45 1.50
C ALA A 315 -3.83 -0.81 1.95
N GLY A 316 -3.86 -1.85 1.13
CA GLY A 316 -4.58 -3.06 1.50
C GLY A 316 -3.92 -3.85 2.62
N LEU A 317 -2.58 -3.95 2.65
CA LEU A 317 -1.88 -4.59 3.78
C LEU A 317 -2.09 -3.83 5.09
N LEU A 318 -1.97 -2.50 5.05
CA LEU A 318 -2.21 -1.63 6.20
C LEU A 318 -3.65 -1.79 6.72
N SER A 319 -4.65 -1.81 5.83
CA SER A 319 -6.05 -2.03 6.23
C SER A 319 -6.24 -3.34 7.01
N VAL A 320 -5.60 -4.43 6.56
CA VAL A 320 -5.68 -5.72 7.24
C VAL A 320 -4.97 -5.68 8.60
N MET A 321 -3.78 -5.06 8.66
CA MET A 321 -3.02 -4.89 9.91
C MET A 321 -3.81 -4.10 10.96
N ILE A 322 -4.39 -2.96 10.57
CA ILE A 322 -5.21 -2.13 11.45
C ILE A 322 -6.39 -2.92 12.00
N GLU A 323 -7.11 -3.69 11.16
CA GLU A 323 -8.22 -4.50 11.63
C GLU A 323 -7.79 -5.66 12.54
N CYS A 324 -6.63 -6.27 12.31
CA CYS A 324 -6.07 -7.29 13.21
C CYS A 324 -5.73 -6.72 14.58
N TRP A 325 -5.09 -5.55 14.61
CA TRP A 325 -4.79 -4.83 15.84
C TRP A 325 -6.05 -4.45 16.59
N ASN A 326 -7.00 -3.85 15.89
CA ASN A 326 -8.32 -3.58 16.41
C ASN A 326 -8.92 -4.84 17.05
N ALA A 327 -8.92 -5.99 16.36
CA ALA A 327 -9.45 -7.23 16.96
C ALA A 327 -8.74 -7.65 18.25
N ARG A 328 -7.44 -7.33 18.41
CA ARG A 328 -6.63 -7.64 19.59
C ARG A 328 -6.95 -6.75 20.81
N TRP A 329 -7.22 -5.46 20.59
CA TRP A 329 -7.45 -4.48 21.66
C TRP A 329 -8.90 -4.43 22.20
N GLY A 330 -9.63 -5.54 22.15
CA GLY A 330 -10.80 -5.74 23.00
C GLY A 330 -12.15 -5.19 22.51
N CYS A 331 -12.30 -4.79 21.25
CA CYS A 331 -13.64 -4.51 20.73
C CYS A 331 -14.42 -5.78 20.36
N PRO A 332 -15.76 -5.71 20.30
CA PRO A 332 -16.61 -6.87 20.02
C PRO A 332 -16.16 -7.64 18.78
N THR A 333 -15.76 -8.90 18.99
CA THR A 333 -15.09 -9.76 18.00
C THR A 333 -15.92 -10.02 16.75
N LEU A 334 -17.26 -10.03 16.86
CA LEU A 334 -18.17 -10.35 15.76
C LEU A 334 -18.22 -9.27 14.68
N ILE A 335 -18.31 -8.00 15.05
CA ILE A 335 -18.40 -6.88 14.09
C ILE A 335 -17.09 -6.77 13.30
N ARG A 336 -15.94 -6.90 13.99
CA ARG A 336 -14.62 -6.81 13.38
C ARG A 336 -14.29 -8.00 12.48
N SER A 337 -14.70 -9.21 12.85
CA SER A 337 -14.51 -10.39 11.99
C SER A 337 -15.22 -10.24 10.65
N LYS A 338 -16.44 -9.67 10.65
CA LYS A 338 -17.17 -9.37 9.41
C LYS A 338 -16.47 -8.29 8.57
N ARG A 339 -15.97 -7.22 9.20
CA ARG A 339 -15.23 -6.16 8.50
C ARG A 339 -13.94 -6.69 7.87
N LEU A 340 -13.19 -7.53 8.60
CA LEU A 340 -11.96 -8.15 8.12
C LEU A 340 -12.20 -9.03 6.89
N LEU A 341 -13.27 -9.82 6.90
CA LEU A 341 -13.67 -10.62 5.72
C LEU A 341 -14.06 -9.73 4.52
N GLN A 342 -14.75 -8.61 4.77
CA GLN A 342 -15.08 -7.64 3.72
C GLN A 342 -13.82 -7.01 3.11
N ILE A 343 -12.82 -6.67 3.94
CA ILE A 343 -11.53 -6.17 3.46
C ILE A 343 -10.84 -7.24 2.62
N LEU A 344 -10.75 -8.50 3.08
CA LEU A 344 -10.15 -9.57 2.29
C LEU A 344 -10.82 -9.76 0.92
N ASN A 345 -12.15 -9.68 0.87
CA ASN A 345 -12.89 -9.72 -0.40
C ASN A 345 -12.51 -8.54 -1.31
N ASP A 346 -12.43 -7.32 -0.77
CA ASP A 346 -11.98 -6.10 -1.46
C ASP A 346 -10.54 -6.23 -1.98
N LEU A 347 -9.67 -6.94 -1.25
CA LEU A 347 -8.30 -7.28 -1.67
C LEU A 347 -8.22 -8.34 -2.78
N GLY A 348 -9.33 -8.98 -3.13
CA GLY A 348 -9.42 -10.03 -4.16
C GLY A 348 -9.32 -11.47 -3.62
N TYR A 349 -9.41 -11.64 -2.31
CA TYR A 349 -9.45 -12.95 -1.65
C TYR A 349 -10.91 -13.36 -1.43
N VAL A 350 -11.40 -14.29 -2.24
CA VAL A 350 -12.79 -14.76 -2.23
C VAL A 350 -12.88 -16.22 -1.84
N GLU A 351 -14.02 -16.64 -1.28
CA GLU A 351 -14.31 -18.06 -1.09
C GLU A 351 -14.54 -18.73 -2.47
N PRO A 352 -14.07 -19.98 -2.67
CA PRO A 352 -13.56 -20.89 -1.64
C PRO A 352 -12.01 -20.90 -1.54
N GLU A 353 -11.34 -19.96 -2.20
CA GLU A 353 -9.87 -19.88 -2.30
C GLU A 353 -9.20 -19.46 -0.98
N CYS A 354 -10.01 -18.93 -0.08
CA CYS A 354 -9.66 -18.66 1.31
C CYS A 354 -9.95 -19.88 2.18
N ARG A 355 -9.18 -20.06 3.25
CA ARG A 355 -9.52 -21.07 4.27
C ARG A 355 -10.90 -20.78 4.86
N SER A 356 -11.70 -21.83 5.08
CA SER A 356 -13.08 -21.71 5.59
C SER A 356 -13.20 -21.15 7.03
N LYS A 357 -12.08 -20.94 7.72
CA LYS A 357 -12.03 -20.43 9.11
C LYS A 357 -10.89 -19.43 9.28
N ILE A 358 -10.94 -18.34 8.53
CA ILE A 358 -10.02 -17.22 8.75
C ILE A 358 -10.46 -16.45 9.99
N THR A 359 -9.65 -16.49 11.04
CA THR A 359 -9.83 -15.67 12.24
C THR A 359 -8.82 -14.52 12.23
N PRO A 360 -9.08 -13.42 12.96
CA PRO A 360 -8.11 -12.34 13.11
C PRO A 360 -6.73 -12.83 13.59
N ALA A 361 -6.68 -13.81 14.51
CA ALA A 361 -5.43 -14.38 15.00
C ALA A 361 -4.65 -15.16 13.93
N VAL A 362 -5.34 -15.81 12.97
CA VAL A 362 -4.69 -16.46 11.83
C VAL A 362 -4.07 -15.43 10.90
N ILE A 363 -4.80 -14.34 10.62
CA ILE A 363 -4.33 -13.26 9.75
C ILE A 363 -3.16 -12.51 10.40
N ASP A 364 -3.27 -12.15 11.68
CA ASP A 364 -2.20 -11.49 12.44
C ASP A 364 -0.91 -12.31 12.40
N ARG A 365 -1.01 -13.63 12.59
CA ARG A 365 0.13 -14.55 12.43
C ARG A 365 0.65 -14.57 10.99
N ALA A 366 -0.23 -14.57 9.99
CA ALA A 366 0.15 -14.54 8.59
C ALA A 366 0.88 -13.23 8.21
N LEU A 367 0.54 -12.12 8.87
CA LEU A 367 1.18 -10.82 8.73
C LEU A 367 2.44 -10.63 9.57
N SER A 368 2.80 -11.55 10.46
CA SER A 368 3.95 -11.40 11.39
C SER A 368 5.32 -11.18 10.72
N ARG A 369 5.41 -11.36 9.40
CA ARG A 369 6.61 -11.11 8.59
C ARG A 369 6.56 -9.79 7.80
N LEU A 370 5.47 -9.04 7.94
CA LEU A 370 5.25 -7.72 7.35
C LEU A 370 5.03 -6.75 8.51
N ASP A 371 6.07 -6.01 8.86
CA ASP A 371 6.00 -5.00 9.89
C ASP A 371 5.86 -3.59 9.26
N TYR A 372 5.86 -2.57 10.13
CA TYR A 372 5.69 -1.17 9.71
C TYR A 372 6.84 -0.65 8.87
N HIS A 373 8.02 -1.24 8.98
CA HIS A 373 9.19 -0.91 8.20
C HIS A 373 9.04 -1.34 6.74
N GLU A 374 8.57 -2.56 6.46
CA GLU A 374 8.31 -2.98 5.08
C GLU A 374 7.19 -2.15 4.45
N LEU A 375 6.12 -1.87 5.21
CA LEU A 375 5.05 -0.99 4.73
C LEU A 375 5.52 0.45 4.51
N GLY A 376 6.31 1.00 5.43
CA GLY A 376 6.90 2.32 5.27
C GLY A 376 7.81 2.40 4.05
N THR A 377 8.57 1.34 3.77
CA THR A 377 9.39 1.25 2.56
C THR A 377 8.52 1.17 1.31
N LEU A 378 7.46 0.37 1.30
CA LEU A 378 6.48 0.33 0.21
C LEU A 378 5.86 1.70 -0.09
N TYR A 379 5.46 2.42 0.96
CA TYR A 379 4.93 3.77 0.83
C TYR A 379 5.97 4.74 0.25
N ASN A 380 7.22 4.64 0.68
CA ASN A 380 8.30 5.45 0.14
C ASN A 380 8.52 5.14 -1.36
N LEU A 381 8.58 3.85 -1.72
CA LEU A 381 8.83 3.40 -3.09
C LEU A 381 7.68 3.66 -4.07
N SER A 382 6.51 4.08 -3.63
CA SER A 382 5.43 4.49 -4.54
C SER A 382 5.71 5.79 -5.29
N GLY A 383 6.74 6.54 -4.88
CA GLY A 383 7.14 7.77 -5.55
C GLY A 383 6.08 8.87 -5.46
N PHE A 384 5.31 8.95 -4.36
CA PHE A 384 4.32 10.01 -4.17
C PHE A 384 4.90 11.41 -4.40
N TRP A 385 6.15 11.62 -3.97
CA TRP A 385 6.91 12.86 -4.13
C TRP A 385 7.28 13.21 -5.60
N ALA A 386 7.32 12.23 -6.50
CA ALA A 386 7.82 12.37 -7.89
C ALA A 386 6.72 12.33 -8.97
N PHE A 387 5.58 11.74 -8.65
CA PHE A 387 4.58 11.41 -9.67
C PHE A 387 3.21 12.02 -9.40
N TYR A 388 3.00 12.61 -8.23
CA TYR A 388 1.70 13.12 -7.82
C TYR A 388 1.85 14.62 -7.66
N ASP A 389 1.17 15.34 -8.55
CA ASP A 389 1.36 16.76 -8.76
C ASP A 389 1.12 17.54 -7.47
N PHE A 390 2.07 18.39 -7.13
CA PHE A 390 1.80 19.56 -6.35
C PHE A 390 1.90 20.68 -7.35
N GLN A 391 0.75 21.19 -7.82
CA GLN A 391 0.77 22.53 -8.38
C GLN A 391 1.39 23.38 -7.30
N ASN A 392 2.63 23.78 -7.53
CA ASN A 392 3.31 24.75 -6.70
C ASN A 392 2.29 25.86 -6.53
N TYR A 393 1.86 26.10 -5.30
CA TYR A 393 1.31 27.38 -4.90
C TYR A 393 2.44 28.40 -5.10
N SER A 394 2.81 28.64 -6.36
CA SER A 394 3.57 29.81 -6.71
C SER A 394 2.70 30.96 -6.26
N SER A 395 3.27 31.80 -5.42
CA SER A 395 2.69 32.98 -4.77
C SER A 395 2.24 34.07 -5.75
N THR A 396 1.64 33.70 -6.90
CA THR A 396 1.44 34.56 -8.06
C THR A 396 0.30 35.57 -7.94
N ASP A 397 -0.45 35.61 -6.84
CA ASP A 397 -1.54 36.58 -6.68
C ASP A 397 -1.26 37.68 -5.63
N ALA A 398 -0.05 37.78 -5.09
CA ALA A 398 0.31 38.88 -4.18
C ALA A 398 0.77 40.17 -4.91
N SER A 399 0.65 40.27 -6.23
CA SER A 399 1.12 41.44 -6.99
C SER A 399 0.19 41.82 -8.15
N SER A 400 -1.09 42.00 -7.86
CA SER A 400 -2.00 42.77 -8.75
C SER A 400 -3.23 43.30 -8.00
N SER A 401 -3.04 44.08 -6.94
CA SER A 401 -4.06 45.03 -6.47
C SER A 401 -3.53 46.46 -6.56
N GLY A 402 -3.04 46.83 -7.74
CA GLY A 402 -2.88 48.22 -8.15
C GLY A 402 -3.98 48.56 -9.14
N HIS A 403 -5.20 48.82 -8.67
CA HIS A 403 -6.18 49.55 -9.45
C HIS A 403 -6.90 50.57 -8.58
N GLU A 404 -6.45 51.82 -8.70
CA GLU A 404 -7.29 52.99 -8.49
C GLU A 404 -8.46 52.92 -9.48
N SER A 405 -9.70 52.94 -8.99
CA SER A 405 -10.82 53.46 -9.76
C SER A 405 -11.90 53.94 -8.80
N SER A 406 -11.96 55.26 -8.68
CA SER A 406 -13.11 56.01 -8.22
C SER A 406 -14.26 55.79 -9.21
N GLY A 407 -15.45 55.45 -8.71
CA GLY A 407 -16.58 55.16 -9.59
C GLY A 407 -17.89 54.85 -8.89
N SER A 408 -18.46 55.87 -8.23
CA SER A 408 -19.90 56.13 -8.04
C SER A 408 -20.85 54.96 -7.70
N CYS A 409 -21.38 55.00 -6.48
CA CYS A 409 -22.65 54.38 -6.09
C CYS A 409 -23.76 54.59 -7.13
N LYS A 410 -24.46 53.52 -7.48
CA LYS A 410 -25.91 53.56 -7.73
C LYS A 410 -26.59 52.34 -7.12
N THR A 411 -27.46 52.66 -6.17
CA THR A 411 -28.53 51.88 -5.58
C THR A 411 -29.49 51.38 -6.66
N VAL A 412 -29.83 50.09 -6.67
CA VAL A 412 -31.12 49.60 -7.19
C VAL A 412 -31.60 48.47 -6.28
N GLU A 413 -32.88 48.57 -5.95
CA GLU A 413 -33.65 47.78 -5.02
C GLU A 413 -33.93 46.33 -5.46
N ALA A 414 -34.37 45.59 -4.44
CA ALA A 414 -34.93 44.26 -4.40
C ALA A 414 -35.84 43.86 -5.57
N ASP A 415 -35.82 42.56 -5.87
CA ASP A 415 -37.08 41.84 -6.01
C ASP A 415 -36.97 40.39 -5.51
N GLN A 416 -38.04 40.00 -4.81
CA GLN A 416 -38.28 38.72 -4.18
C GLN A 416 -38.76 37.71 -5.24
N HIS A 417 -38.34 36.44 -5.15
CA HIS A 417 -39.29 35.35 -5.45
C HIS A 417 -38.89 33.99 -4.82
N GLU A 418 -39.85 33.52 -4.03
CA GLU A 418 -40.31 32.15 -3.79
C GLU A 418 -39.40 31.04 -3.24
N GLN A 419 -39.77 30.70 -2.00
CA GLN A 419 -39.58 29.43 -1.32
C GLN A 419 -40.33 28.29 -2.04
N SER A 420 -39.67 27.13 -2.15
CA SER A 420 -40.34 25.84 -2.36
C SER A 420 -39.78 24.81 -1.40
N LEU A 421 -40.67 24.26 -0.58
CA LEU A 421 -40.43 23.26 0.46
C LEU A 421 -40.18 21.88 -0.13
N CYS A 422 -39.26 21.12 0.47
CA CYS A 422 -39.36 19.68 0.69
C CYS A 422 -38.63 19.29 2.00
N PRO A 423 -39.13 18.33 2.79
CA PRO A 423 -38.73 18.13 4.19
C PRO A 423 -37.49 17.21 4.33
N ALA A 424 -36.65 17.51 5.31
CA ALA A 424 -35.55 16.66 5.76
C ALA A 424 -36.01 15.66 6.83
N PRO A 425 -35.50 14.41 6.83
CA PRO A 425 -35.72 13.48 7.93
C PRO A 425 -34.77 13.77 9.10
N GLN A 426 -35.31 13.64 10.31
CA GLN A 426 -34.66 13.90 11.59
C GLN A 426 -33.56 12.86 11.88
N SER A 427 -32.34 13.32 12.16
CA SER A 427 -31.31 12.55 12.87
C SER A 427 -30.62 13.42 13.93
N VAL A 428 -31.36 13.77 14.99
CA VAL A 428 -30.85 14.60 16.09
C VAL A 428 -29.84 13.84 16.97
N ALA A 429 -29.79 12.51 16.92
CA ALA A 429 -28.94 11.69 17.80
C ALA A 429 -27.45 11.64 17.44
N VAL A 430 -27.03 12.02 16.22
CA VAL A 430 -25.62 11.94 15.80
C VAL A 430 -24.85 13.23 16.10
N ASN A 431 -25.55 14.36 16.21
CA ASN A 431 -24.91 15.67 16.36
C ASN A 431 -24.49 16.01 17.80
N GLU A 432 -25.02 15.31 18.82
CA GLU A 432 -24.56 15.49 20.21
C GLU A 432 -23.24 14.75 20.51
N LEU A 433 -22.99 13.62 19.84
CA LEU A 433 -21.73 12.88 20.04
C LEU A 433 -20.53 13.62 19.42
N SER A 434 -20.71 14.26 18.25
CA SER A 434 -19.67 15.10 17.63
C SER A 434 -19.41 16.40 18.39
N ARG A 435 -20.40 16.95 19.09
CA ARG A 435 -20.22 18.21 19.84
C ARG A 435 -19.45 18.02 21.14
N ASN A 436 -19.51 16.83 21.76
CA ASN A 436 -18.76 16.52 22.97
C ASN A 436 -17.30 16.14 22.71
N ILE A 437 -16.94 15.73 21.49
CA ILE A 437 -15.56 15.38 21.12
C ILE A 437 -14.73 16.62 20.75
N CYS A 438 -15.36 17.73 20.33
CA CYS A 438 -14.64 18.96 19.98
C CYS A 438 -14.39 19.93 21.15
N ASN A 439 -14.90 19.63 22.36
CA ASN A 439 -14.75 20.46 23.56
C ASN A 439 -13.92 19.78 24.67
N LEU A 440 -13.18 18.72 24.32
CA LEU A 440 -12.15 18.04 25.12
C LEU A 440 -10.85 18.09 24.32
#